data_AF-A0AA39NEB3-F1
#
_entry.id   AF-A0AA39NEB3-F1
#
_cell.length_a   1.000
_cell.length_b   1.000
_cell.length_c   1.000
_cell.angle_alpha   90.00
_cell.angle_beta   90.00
_cell.angle_gamma   90.00
#
_symmetry.space_group_name_H-M   'P 1'
#
loop_
_entity.id
_entity.type
_entity.pdbx_description
1 polymer ?
#
loop_
_entity_poly.entity_id
_entity_poly.type
_entity_poly.pdbx_seq_one_letter_code
_entity_poly.pdbx_strand_id
1 'polypeptide(L)'
;MGTNLDEQLAFMRLALAEAEKCQASPTAFCVGCLLVLRWPDDGTPTVVSTGFSRELEGNTHAEANALTKLRSLPQEKLAHIFSASSVPFSLDIDEILTRLDVYTTMEPCSVRTSGLAPCADALIAAKVRRCFIGVGEPDDFVTCEGAQKLKDAGIEVVWLKGLEEESLRIARRGH
;
A
#
# COMPACT_ATOMS: atom_id res chain seq x y z
N MET A 1 -2.36 20.64 -8.30
CA MET A 1 -1.17 19.97 -8.87
C MET A 1 -1.64 18.62 -9.38
N GLY A 2 -1.74 18.44 -10.69
CA GLY A 2 -2.17 17.16 -11.25
C GLY A 2 -1.11 16.10 -11.00
N THR A 3 -1.48 15.01 -10.33
CA THR A 3 -0.65 13.81 -10.22
C THR A 3 -0.29 13.32 -11.63
N ASN A 4 1.00 13.13 -11.91
CA ASN A 4 1.44 12.57 -13.18
C ASN A 4 0.94 11.12 -13.29
N LEU A 5 -0.10 10.87 -14.08
CA LEU A 5 -0.75 9.56 -14.18
C LEU A 5 0.24 8.45 -14.54
N ASP A 6 1.23 8.72 -15.41
CA ASP A 6 2.24 7.72 -15.80
C ASP A 6 3.13 7.31 -14.61
N GLU A 7 3.47 8.27 -13.75
CA GLU A 7 4.21 8.00 -12.51
C GLU A 7 3.37 7.13 -11.55
N GLN A 8 2.09 7.45 -11.40
CA GLN A 8 1.17 6.69 -10.54
C GLN A 8 0.98 5.25 -11.05
N LEU A 9 0.83 5.08 -12.36
CA LEU A 9 0.75 3.78 -13.00
C LEU A 9 2.05 3.00 -12.87
N ALA A 10 3.22 3.65 -12.95
CA ALA A 10 4.51 3.00 -12.73
C ALA A 10 4.63 2.43 -11.32
N PHE A 11 4.24 3.20 -10.29
CA PHE A 11 4.20 2.70 -8.91
C PHE A 11 3.19 1.57 -8.71
N MET A 12 2.02 1.65 -9.33
CA MET A 12 1.04 0.55 -9.29
C MET A 12 1.57 -0.72 -9.97
N ARG A 13 2.32 -0.60 -11.07
CA ARG A 13 2.99 -1.74 -11.70
C ARG A 13 4.06 -2.38 -10.80
N LEU A 14 4.79 -1.59 -10.02
CA LEU A 14 5.68 -2.13 -8.98
C LEU A 14 4.89 -2.86 -7.90
N ALA A 15 3.74 -2.34 -7.46
CA ALA A 15 2.87 -3.03 -6.52
C ALA A 15 2.33 -4.36 -7.10
N LEU A 16 1.97 -4.40 -8.39
CA LEU A 16 1.58 -5.63 -9.09
C LEU A 16 2.74 -6.64 -9.12
N ALA A 17 3.97 -6.19 -9.37
CA ALA A 17 5.15 -7.05 -9.31
C ALA A 17 5.41 -7.62 -7.90
N GLU A 18 5.08 -6.88 -6.83
CA GLU A 18 5.09 -7.43 -5.47
C GLU A 18 3.99 -8.47 -5.28
N ALA A 19 2.77 -8.22 -5.77
CA ALA A 19 1.67 -9.17 -5.71
C ALA A 19 2.01 -10.50 -6.41
N GLU A 20 2.78 -10.46 -7.49
CA GLU A 20 3.25 -11.65 -8.20
C GLU A 20 4.21 -12.53 -7.38
N LYS A 21 4.78 -12.04 -6.27
CA LYS A 21 5.61 -12.84 -5.35
C LYS A 21 4.78 -13.71 -4.39
N CYS A 22 3.48 -13.44 -4.27
CA CYS A 22 2.60 -14.19 -3.37
C CYS A 22 2.57 -15.69 -3.70
N GLN A 23 2.58 -16.55 -2.70
CA GLN A 23 2.12 -17.92 -2.91
C GLN A 23 0.63 -17.91 -3.27
N ALA A 24 0.27 -18.54 -4.39
CA ALA A 24 -1.10 -18.65 -4.86
C ALA A 24 -1.98 -19.43 -3.87
N SER A 25 -3.26 -19.09 -3.78
CA SER A 25 -4.21 -19.70 -2.85
C SER A 25 -5.62 -19.71 -3.44
N PRO A 26 -6.40 -20.79 -3.27
CA PRO A 26 -7.79 -20.85 -3.73
C PRO A 26 -8.76 -20.07 -2.84
N THR A 27 -8.33 -19.61 -1.67
CA THR A 27 -9.20 -18.98 -0.67
C THR A 27 -8.78 -17.56 -0.31
N ALA A 28 -7.74 -17.03 -0.97
CA ALA A 28 -7.21 -15.70 -0.66
C ALA A 28 -6.59 -15.05 -1.89
N PHE A 29 -6.75 -13.74 -2.03
CA PHE A 29 -6.17 -13.01 -3.14
C PHE A 29 -4.66 -12.76 -2.97
N CYS A 30 -3.96 -12.64 -4.10
CA CYS A 30 -2.59 -12.13 -4.16
C CYS A 30 -2.63 -10.60 -4.30
N VAL A 31 -2.26 -9.89 -3.24
CA VAL A 31 -2.28 -8.42 -3.20
C VAL A 31 -0.85 -7.93 -3.03
N GLY A 32 -0.53 -6.79 -3.63
CA GLY A 32 0.74 -6.09 -3.48
C GLY A 32 0.50 -4.67 -3.00
N CYS A 33 1.46 -4.15 -2.25
CA CYS A 33 1.44 -2.82 -1.64
C CYS A 33 2.81 -2.14 -1.80
N LEU A 34 2.78 -0.84 -2.07
CA LEU A 34 3.94 0.04 -2.12
C LEU A 34 3.70 1.25 -1.20
N LEU A 35 4.69 1.57 -0.36
CA LEU A 35 4.72 2.80 0.43
C LEU A 35 5.73 3.75 -0.19
N VAL A 36 5.26 4.92 -0.60
CA VAL A 36 6.06 5.93 -1.28
C VAL A 36 6.06 7.21 -0.45
N LEU A 37 7.25 7.67 -0.07
CA LEU A 37 7.45 8.95 0.59
C LEU A 37 7.78 10.01 -0.46
N ARG A 38 7.23 11.22 -0.30
CA ARG A 38 7.65 12.40 -1.04
C ARG A 38 8.13 13.45 -0.05
N TRP A 39 9.41 13.83 -0.18
CA TRP A 39 9.98 14.88 0.67
C TRP A 39 10.97 15.77 -0.10
N PRO A 40 10.85 17.11 0.01
CA PRO A 40 9.67 17.85 0.47
C PRO A 40 8.42 17.52 -0.38
N ASP A 41 7.28 18.18 -0.19
CA ASP A 41 6.02 17.77 -0.87
C ASP A 41 6.10 17.75 -2.41
N ASP A 42 7.06 18.46 -3.00
CA ASP A 42 7.41 18.49 -4.43
C ASP A 42 8.69 17.70 -4.79
N GLY A 43 9.30 17.03 -3.80
CA GLY A 43 10.50 16.23 -3.97
C GLY A 43 10.30 14.96 -4.79
N THR A 44 11.40 14.27 -5.05
CA THR A 44 11.41 12.99 -5.77
C THR A 44 10.70 11.91 -4.93
N PRO A 45 9.72 11.18 -5.49
CA PRO A 45 9.08 10.10 -4.77
C PRO A 45 10.08 8.96 -4.54
N THR A 46 10.11 8.44 -3.32
CA THR A 46 11.00 7.36 -2.90
C THR A 46 10.18 6.21 -2.35
N VAL A 47 10.37 5.00 -2.88
CA VAL A 47 9.78 3.79 -2.30
C VAL A 47 10.51 3.50 -0.99
N VAL A 48 9.78 3.54 0.14
CA VAL A 48 10.35 3.32 1.48
C VAL A 48 10.06 1.94 2.02
N SER A 49 9.01 1.28 1.52
CA SER A 49 8.67 -0.09 1.86
C SER A 49 7.76 -0.69 0.79
N THR A 50 7.77 -2.00 0.67
CA THR A 50 6.85 -2.78 -0.17
C THR A 50 6.14 -3.81 0.68
N GLY A 51 5.13 -4.49 0.19
CA GLY A 51 4.56 -5.64 0.86
C GLY A 51 3.72 -6.48 -0.08
N PHE A 52 3.60 -7.77 0.18
CA PHE A 52 2.67 -8.63 -0.55
C PHE A 52 1.94 -9.57 0.39
N SER A 53 0.79 -10.10 -0.03
CA SER A 53 -0.01 -10.99 0.80
C SER A 53 0.80 -12.24 1.20
N ARG A 54 0.71 -12.59 2.50
CA ARG A 54 1.39 -13.77 3.09
C ARG A 54 2.92 -13.70 3.04
N GLU A 55 3.49 -12.49 2.99
CA GLU A 55 4.94 -12.28 3.06
C GLU A 55 5.53 -12.60 4.46
N LEU A 56 4.91 -12.09 5.52
CA LEU A 56 5.39 -12.26 6.90
C LEU A 56 4.53 -13.27 7.66
N GLU A 57 5.17 -14.04 8.54
CA GLU A 57 4.49 -14.99 9.42
C GLU A 57 3.46 -14.26 10.31
N GLY A 58 2.24 -14.80 10.38
CA GLY A 58 1.14 -14.18 11.12
C GLY A 58 0.51 -12.94 10.44
N ASN A 59 1.06 -12.45 9.33
CA ASN A 59 0.51 -11.31 8.60
C ASN A 59 0.23 -11.63 7.12
N THR A 60 -1.05 -11.74 6.84
CA THR A 60 -1.57 -12.24 5.57
C THR A 60 -1.79 -11.17 4.50
N HIS A 61 -1.78 -9.87 4.83
CA HIS A 61 -2.18 -8.78 3.92
C HIS A 61 -1.00 -7.87 3.55
N ALA A 62 -1.00 -7.41 2.30
CA ALA A 62 0.11 -6.66 1.71
C ALA A 62 0.38 -5.32 2.41
N GLU A 63 -0.66 -4.55 2.72
CA GLU A 63 -0.56 -3.23 3.35
C GLU A 63 -0.03 -3.34 4.77
N ALA A 64 -0.52 -4.34 5.50
CA ALA A 64 -0.03 -4.63 6.83
C ALA A 64 1.45 -5.07 6.79
N ASN A 65 1.85 -5.90 5.83
CA ASN A 65 3.27 -6.30 5.67
C ASN A 65 4.16 -5.10 5.35
N ALA A 66 3.71 -4.21 4.46
CA ALA A 66 4.46 -3.01 4.10
C ALA A 66 4.64 -2.05 5.29
N LEU A 67 3.57 -1.82 6.07
CA LEU A 67 3.62 -1.00 7.29
C LEU A 67 4.50 -1.63 8.37
N THR A 68 4.39 -2.94 8.61
CA THR A 68 5.22 -3.65 9.60
C THR A 68 6.69 -3.53 9.23
N LYS A 69 7.06 -3.78 7.96
CA LYS A 69 8.45 -3.64 7.50
C LYS A 69 8.96 -2.22 7.71
N LEU A 70 8.19 -1.20 7.31
CA LEU A 70 8.58 0.20 7.48
C LEU A 70 8.81 0.55 8.96
N ARG A 71 7.90 0.16 9.86
CA ARG A 71 8.03 0.41 11.31
C ARG A 71 9.22 -0.32 11.94
N SER A 72 9.62 -1.45 11.37
CA SER A 72 10.76 -2.25 11.83
C SER A 72 12.11 -1.81 11.25
N LEU A 73 12.14 -0.84 10.32
CA LEU A 73 13.40 -0.41 9.72
C LEU A 73 14.29 0.25 10.77
N PRO A 74 15.55 -0.22 10.91
CA PRO A 74 16.51 0.40 11.80
C PRO A 74 16.89 1.80 11.28
N GLN A 75 17.26 2.69 12.20
CA GLN A 75 17.50 4.10 11.90
C GLN A 75 18.58 4.29 10.81
N GLU A 76 19.58 3.41 10.73
CA GLU A 76 20.62 3.50 9.70
C GLU A 76 20.07 3.23 8.30
N LYS A 77 19.11 2.29 8.16
CA LYS A 77 18.48 2.01 6.86
C LYS A 77 17.56 3.16 6.44
N LEU A 78 16.81 3.73 7.37
CA LEU A 78 16.02 4.94 7.12
C LEU A 78 16.95 6.07 6.65
N ALA A 79 18.07 6.28 7.33
CA ALA A 79 19.07 7.27 6.94
C ALA A 79 19.64 7.04 5.53
N HIS A 80 19.90 5.79 5.14
CA HIS A 80 20.36 5.48 3.80
C HIS A 80 19.31 5.83 2.74
N ILE A 81 18.04 5.45 2.95
CA ILE A 81 16.92 5.80 2.06
C ILE A 81 16.79 7.33 1.92
N PHE A 82 17.02 8.06 3.01
CA PHE A 82 16.87 9.51 3.09
C PHE A 82 18.06 10.33 2.61
N SER A 83 19.28 9.80 2.75
CA SER A 83 20.51 10.42 2.25
C SER A 83 20.51 10.60 0.73
N ALA A 84 19.79 9.72 0.01
CA ALA A 84 19.63 9.80 -1.43
C ALA A 84 18.49 10.75 -1.88
N SER A 85 17.61 11.17 -0.95
CA SER A 85 16.32 11.80 -1.28
C SER A 85 16.09 13.15 -0.59
N SER A 86 17.15 13.80 -0.10
CA SER A 86 17.09 15.13 0.57
C SER A 86 16.16 15.17 1.81
N VAL A 87 15.88 14.01 2.40
CA VAL A 87 15.01 13.89 3.58
C VAL A 87 15.83 14.16 4.85
N PRO A 88 15.39 15.03 5.76
CA PRO A 88 16.02 15.27 7.05
C PRO A 88 16.23 13.97 7.81
N PHE A 89 17.46 13.74 8.29
CA PHE A 89 17.81 12.58 9.11
C PHE A 89 17.01 12.52 10.43
N SER A 90 16.44 13.64 10.88
CA SER A 90 15.68 13.75 12.13
C SER A 90 14.19 13.41 12.02
N LEU A 91 13.67 13.11 10.82
CA LEU A 91 12.25 12.77 10.65
C LEU A 91 11.93 11.49 11.41
N ASP A 92 10.93 11.58 12.28
CA ASP A 92 10.45 10.41 13.00
C ASP A 92 9.54 9.54 12.11
N ILE A 93 9.31 8.30 12.54
CA ILE A 93 8.50 7.35 11.76
C ILE A 93 7.05 7.80 11.60
N ASP A 94 6.50 8.54 12.56
CA ASP A 94 5.11 8.98 12.53
C ASP A 94 4.93 10.14 11.54
N GLU A 95 5.89 11.06 11.47
CA GLU A 95 5.97 12.10 10.45
C GLU A 95 6.13 11.50 9.06
N ILE A 96 6.98 10.47 8.90
CA ILE A 96 7.11 9.73 7.63
C ILE A 96 5.76 9.14 7.22
N LEU A 97 5.09 8.44 8.13
CA LEU A 97 3.80 7.78 7.88
C LEU A 97 2.75 8.77 7.38
N THR A 98 2.69 9.98 7.96
CA THR A 98 1.70 11.01 7.58
C THR A 98 1.88 11.57 6.17
N ARG A 99 3.03 11.31 5.54
CA ARG A 99 3.38 11.80 4.19
C ARG A 99 3.37 10.70 3.13
N LEU A 100 3.02 9.48 3.52
CA LEU A 100 3.04 8.35 2.60
C LEU A 100 1.89 8.41 1.61
N ASP A 101 2.23 8.14 0.35
CA ASP A 101 1.31 7.64 -0.63
C ASP A 101 1.36 6.11 -0.62
N VAL A 102 0.20 5.49 -0.51
CA VAL A 102 0.05 4.03 -0.49
C VAL A 102 -0.49 3.58 -1.84
N TYR A 103 0.17 2.64 -2.49
CA TYR A 103 -0.33 2.02 -3.72
C TYR A 103 -0.67 0.58 -3.40
N THR A 104 -1.95 0.20 -3.52
CA THR A 104 -2.41 -1.17 -3.29
C THR A 104 -3.10 -1.70 -4.53
N THR A 105 -2.79 -2.94 -4.91
CA THR A 105 -3.34 -3.55 -6.12
C THR A 105 -4.84 -3.85 -5.99
N MET A 106 -5.34 -3.96 -4.76
CA MET A 106 -6.74 -4.21 -4.44
C MET A 106 -7.20 -3.29 -3.30
N GLU A 107 -8.49 -2.98 -3.24
CA GLU A 107 -9.08 -2.19 -2.17
C GLU A 107 -8.69 -2.71 -0.78
N PRO A 108 -8.20 -1.85 0.14
CA PRO A 108 -7.86 -2.27 1.49
C PRO A 108 -9.06 -2.83 2.23
N CYS A 109 -8.92 -4.00 2.84
CA CYS A 109 -10.05 -4.63 3.52
C CYS A 109 -10.64 -3.75 4.64
N SER A 110 -11.97 -3.68 4.71
CA SER A 110 -12.73 -3.02 5.79
C SER A 110 -12.94 -3.92 7.01
N VAL A 111 -12.91 -5.24 6.79
CA VAL A 111 -13.07 -6.30 7.79
C VAL A 111 -11.95 -7.32 7.62
N ARG A 112 -11.48 -7.89 8.74
CA ARG A 112 -10.43 -8.90 8.73
C ARG A 112 -10.73 -9.96 9.79
N THR A 113 -10.62 -11.23 9.40
CA THR A 113 -10.87 -12.37 10.30
C THR A 113 -9.61 -12.80 11.07
N SER A 114 -8.42 -12.50 10.56
CA SER A 114 -7.17 -12.67 11.29
C SER A 114 -7.01 -11.58 12.35
N GLY A 115 -6.41 -11.88 13.50
CA GLY A 115 -6.32 -11.01 14.69
C GLY A 115 -5.55 -9.68 14.56
N LEU A 116 -5.22 -9.25 13.35
CA LEU A 116 -4.71 -7.90 13.06
C LEU A 116 -5.85 -6.98 12.64
N ALA A 117 -5.67 -5.67 12.84
CA ALA A 117 -6.63 -4.68 12.37
C ALA A 117 -6.86 -4.79 10.83
N PRO A 118 -8.08 -4.46 10.35
CA PRO A 118 -8.34 -4.28 8.93
C PRO A 118 -7.34 -3.31 8.29
N CYS A 119 -7.01 -3.52 7.01
CA CYS A 119 -6.01 -2.72 6.32
C CYS A 119 -6.43 -1.25 6.25
N ALA A 120 -7.72 -0.96 6.00
CA ALA A 120 -8.23 0.41 6.03
C ALA A 120 -7.97 1.09 7.40
N ASP A 121 -8.24 0.40 8.50
CA ASP A 121 -8.05 0.95 9.85
C ASP A 121 -6.56 1.16 10.18
N ALA A 122 -5.69 0.26 9.72
CA ALA A 122 -4.24 0.39 9.89
C ALA A 122 -3.67 1.61 9.13
N LEU A 123 -4.16 1.87 7.92
CA LEU A 123 -3.80 3.04 7.13
C LEU A 123 -4.31 4.34 7.76
N ILE A 124 -5.54 4.33 8.31
CA ILE A 124 -6.11 5.45 9.06
C ILE A 124 -5.27 5.74 10.31
N ALA A 125 -4.90 4.72 11.08
CA ALA A 125 -4.07 4.87 12.26
C ALA A 125 -2.67 5.41 11.93
N ALA A 126 -2.13 5.04 10.76
CA ALA A 126 -0.89 5.59 10.22
C ALA A 126 -1.03 7.03 9.66
N LYS A 127 -2.26 7.54 9.51
CA LYS A 127 -2.56 8.86 8.96
C LYS A 127 -1.93 9.10 7.57
N VAL A 128 -1.87 8.05 6.75
CA VAL A 128 -1.27 8.15 5.41
C VAL A 128 -1.95 9.25 4.60
N ARG A 129 -1.19 9.90 3.72
CA ARG A 129 -1.67 11.07 2.98
C ARG A 129 -2.69 10.66 1.92
N ARG A 130 -2.35 9.66 1.12
CA ARG A 130 -3.13 9.22 -0.05
C ARG A 130 -3.08 7.71 -0.24
N CYS A 131 -4.14 7.15 -0.79
CA CYS A 131 -4.25 5.75 -1.15
C CYS A 131 -4.67 5.62 -2.63
N PHE A 132 -3.78 5.04 -3.43
CA PHE A 132 -3.98 4.70 -4.83
C PHE A 132 -4.38 3.23 -4.93
N ILE A 133 -5.52 2.95 -5.56
CA ILE A 133 -6.12 1.61 -5.62
C ILE A 133 -6.20 1.14 -7.07
N GLY A 134 -5.72 -0.09 -7.33
CA GLY A 134 -5.73 -0.70 -8.66
C GLY A 134 -7.09 -1.27 -9.07
N VAL A 135 -7.74 -2.04 -8.19
CA VAL A 135 -9.08 -2.56 -8.43
C VAL A 135 -9.88 -2.69 -7.13
N GLY A 136 -11.21 -2.60 -7.23
CA GLY A 136 -12.11 -2.88 -6.12
C GLY A 136 -12.06 -4.34 -5.71
N GLU A 137 -12.48 -4.63 -4.49
CA GLU A 137 -12.69 -6.02 -4.10
C GLU A 137 -13.85 -6.61 -4.94
N PRO A 138 -13.69 -7.81 -5.55
CA PRO A 138 -14.73 -8.37 -6.39
C PRO A 138 -16.03 -8.68 -5.61
N ASP A 139 -17.18 -8.45 -6.26
CA ASP A 139 -18.51 -8.63 -5.66
C ASP A 139 -18.81 -10.09 -5.22
N ASP A 140 -18.07 -11.07 -5.72
CA ASP A 140 -18.18 -12.50 -5.39
C ASP A 140 -17.38 -12.90 -4.13
N PHE A 141 -16.71 -11.96 -3.45
CA PHE A 141 -15.93 -12.23 -2.25
C PHE A 141 -16.56 -11.63 -0.98
N VAL A 142 -16.21 -10.38 -0.63
CA VAL A 142 -16.72 -9.67 0.56
C VAL A 142 -17.09 -8.26 0.15
N THR A 143 -18.21 -7.76 0.65
CA THR A 143 -18.56 -6.34 0.50
C THR A 143 -17.55 -5.49 1.26
N CYS A 144 -16.64 -4.87 0.54
CA CYS A 144 -15.60 -4.03 1.09
C CYS A 144 -16.06 -2.57 1.17
N GLU A 145 -15.69 -1.90 2.26
CA GLU A 145 -15.97 -0.47 2.50
C GLU A 145 -14.68 0.30 2.78
N GLY A 146 -13.53 -0.26 2.41
CA GLY A 146 -12.22 0.26 2.78
C GLY A 146 -11.96 1.64 2.20
N ALA A 147 -12.25 1.82 0.91
CA ALA A 147 -12.10 3.10 0.24
C ALA A 147 -12.99 4.18 0.86
N GLN A 148 -14.20 3.82 1.31
CA GLN A 148 -15.09 4.77 1.98
C GLN A 148 -14.58 5.15 3.37
N LYS A 149 -14.15 4.17 4.19
CA LYS A 149 -13.53 4.41 5.50
C LYS A 149 -12.33 5.36 5.41
N LEU A 150 -11.47 5.17 4.41
CA LEU A 150 -10.31 6.05 4.17
C LEU A 150 -10.73 7.48 3.86
N LYS A 151 -11.71 7.67 2.97
CA LYS A 151 -12.25 9.00 2.62
C LYS A 151 -12.86 9.70 3.83
N ASP A 152 -13.63 8.97 4.64
CA ASP A 152 -14.28 9.50 5.84
C ASP A 152 -13.26 9.95 6.90
N ALA A 153 -12.08 9.32 6.93
CA ALA A 153 -10.95 9.71 7.77
C ALA A 153 -10.11 10.87 7.19
N GLY A 154 -10.48 11.41 6.02
CA GLY A 154 -9.77 12.51 5.36
C GLY A 154 -8.57 12.09 4.51
N ILE A 155 -8.42 10.80 4.22
CA ILE A 155 -7.36 10.28 3.33
C ILE A 155 -7.83 10.42 1.89
N GLU A 156 -6.97 10.97 1.02
CA GLU A 156 -7.27 11.05 -0.41
C GLU A 156 -7.25 9.66 -1.03
N VAL A 157 -8.36 9.23 -1.65
CA VAL A 157 -8.45 7.94 -2.33
C VAL A 157 -8.55 8.15 -3.84
N VAL A 158 -7.62 7.53 -4.58
CA VAL A 158 -7.53 7.63 -6.04
C VAL A 158 -7.60 6.24 -6.66
N TRP A 159 -8.60 6.02 -7.51
CA TRP A 159 -8.72 4.80 -8.30
C TRP A 159 -7.94 4.93 -9.60
N LEU A 160 -6.94 4.07 -9.79
CA LEU A 160 -6.11 4.06 -11.00
C LEU A 160 -6.77 3.19 -12.07
N LYS A 161 -7.16 3.83 -13.18
CA LYS A 161 -7.81 3.16 -14.31
C LYS A 161 -6.80 2.53 -15.27
N GLY A 162 -7.21 1.49 -15.97
CA GLY A 162 -6.44 0.83 -17.02
C GLY A 162 -5.57 -0.34 -16.53
N LEU A 163 -5.71 -0.74 -15.26
CA LEU A 163 -4.99 -1.87 -14.66
C LEU A 163 -5.94 -2.88 -14.00
N GLU A 164 -7.26 -2.72 -14.14
CA GLU A 164 -8.27 -3.49 -13.43
C GLU A 164 -8.20 -4.97 -13.80
N GLU A 165 -8.16 -5.30 -15.10
CA GLU A 165 -8.05 -6.69 -15.59
C GLU A 165 -6.76 -7.36 -15.14
N GLU A 166 -5.64 -6.63 -15.22
CA GLU A 166 -4.33 -7.12 -14.78
C GLU A 166 -4.30 -7.37 -13.27
N SER A 167 -4.86 -6.43 -12.49
CA SER A 167 -4.96 -6.53 -11.03
C SER A 167 -5.82 -7.73 -10.62
N LEU A 168 -6.98 -7.93 -11.25
CA LEU A 168 -7.86 -9.08 -10.98
C LEU A 168 -7.21 -10.41 -11.36
N ARG A 169 -6.53 -10.47 -12.52
CA ARG A 169 -5.83 -11.66 -12.97
C ARG A 169 -4.74 -12.09 -11.98
N ILE A 170 -3.95 -11.14 -11.49
CA ILE A 170 -2.91 -11.42 -10.50
C ILE A 170 -3.54 -11.79 -9.16
N ALA A 171 -4.56 -11.05 -8.72
CA ALA A 171 -5.26 -11.30 -7.46
C ALA A 171 -5.83 -12.72 -7.37
N ARG A 172 -6.48 -13.19 -8.45
CA ARG A 172 -7.11 -14.52 -8.54
C ARG A 172 -6.16 -15.65 -8.86
N ARG A 173 -4.85 -15.43 -8.86
CA ARG A 173 -3.90 -16.51 -9.13
C ARG A 173 -4.06 -17.63 -8.09
N GLY A 174 -4.52 -18.79 -8.56
CA GLY A 174 -4.80 -19.98 -7.74
C GLY A 174 -6.26 -20.19 -7.34
N HIS A 175 -7.17 -19.29 -7.74
CA HIS A 175 -8.63 -19.48 -7.67
C HIS A 175 -9.14 -20.31 -8.85
#